data_AF-A0A8J4Q698-F1
#
_entry.id   AF-A0A8J4Q698-F1
#
_cell.length_a   1.000
_cell.length_b   1.000
_cell.length_c   1.000
_cell.angle_alpha   90.00
_cell.angle_beta   90.00
_cell.angle_gamma   90.00
#
_symmetry.space_group_name_H-M   'P 1'
#
loop_
_entity.id
_entity.type
_entity.pdbx_description
1 polymer ?
#
loop_
_entity_poly.entity_id
_entity_poly.type
_entity_poly.pdbx_seq_one_letter_code
_entity_poly.pdbx_strand_id
1 'polypeptide(L)'
;MVSSDQNLFHYSLLTLYLIGPPTFIALRFLQAPYGKHNRPGWGPTMSPPLAWILMESPTLWLTLLLFPFGSHSSNPKSIFLISPFLFHYFHRTCIYPLRLHNNNNNNNKSKTNNGGFPVSVAMMAFVFNLLNAYVQARWVSQYKDYEGDGRFWFRFFVGLVVF
;
A
#
# COMPACT_ATOMS: atom_id res chain seq x y z
N MET A 1 19.06 -18.04 -10.74
CA MET A 1 17.70 -17.48 -10.55
C MET A 1 17.52 -16.87 -9.16
N VAL A 2 17.88 -17.55 -8.06
CA VAL A 2 17.77 -17.02 -6.68
C VAL A 2 18.51 -15.70 -6.45
N SER A 3 19.72 -15.55 -7.02
CA SER A 3 20.51 -14.32 -6.94
C SER A 3 19.86 -13.11 -7.63
N SER A 4 19.07 -13.33 -8.69
CA SER A 4 18.39 -12.25 -9.40
C SER A 4 17.23 -11.67 -8.59
N ASP A 5 16.43 -12.54 -7.94
CA ASP A 5 15.33 -12.09 -7.07
C ASP A 5 15.84 -11.37 -5.82
N GLN A 6 16.95 -11.83 -5.23
CA GLN A 6 17.59 -11.14 -4.10
C GLN A 6 18.06 -9.73 -4.47
N ASN A 7 18.66 -9.57 -5.65
CA ASN A 7 19.09 -8.27 -6.14
C ASN A 7 17.88 -7.35 -6.39
N LEU A 8 16.82 -7.88 -7.01
CA LEU A 8 15.58 -7.13 -7.22
C LEU A 8 14.99 -6.65 -5.89
N PHE A 9 14.88 -7.54 -4.90
CA PHE A 9 14.42 -7.20 -3.56
C PHE A 9 15.27 -6.10 -2.91
N HIS A 10 16.60 -6.22 -2.95
CA HIS A 10 17.50 -5.22 -2.38
C HIS A 10 17.37 -3.86 -3.06
N TYR A 11 17.32 -3.81 -4.39
CA TYR A 11 17.15 -2.55 -5.11
C TYR A 11 15.77 -1.93 -4.92
N SER A 12 14.70 -2.74 -4.87
CA SER A 12 13.36 -2.27 -4.53
C SER A 12 13.31 -1.67 -3.12
N LEU A 13 13.89 -2.36 -2.13
CA LEU A 13 13.97 -1.89 -0.75
C LEU A 13 14.79 -0.60 -0.64
N LEU A 14 15.95 -0.54 -1.29
CA LEU A 14 16.80 0.64 -1.33
C LEU A 14 16.06 1.82 -1.97
N THR A 15 15.34 1.60 -3.07
CA THR A 15 14.53 2.62 -3.74
C THR A 15 13.47 3.19 -2.79
N LEU A 16 12.76 2.34 -2.05
CA LEU A 16 11.75 2.77 -1.07
C LEU A 16 12.37 3.59 0.07
N TYR A 17 13.57 3.25 0.54
CA TYR A 17 14.27 4.06 1.54
C TYR A 17 14.77 5.39 0.98
N LEU A 18 15.29 5.41 -0.25
CA LEU A 18 15.84 6.62 -0.87
C LEU A 18 14.77 7.62 -1.29
N ILE A 19 13.56 7.18 -1.66
CA ILE A 19 12.47 8.09 -2.04
C ILE A 19 11.82 8.79 -0.84
N GLY A 20 11.96 8.23 0.37
CA GLY A 20 11.34 8.76 1.60
C GLY A 20 11.80 10.18 1.96
N PRO A 21 13.11 10.42 2.19
CA PRO A 21 13.63 11.75 2.55
C PRO A 21 13.27 12.87 1.57
N PRO A 22 13.46 12.73 0.24
CA PRO A 22 13.09 13.79 -0.69
C PRO A 22 11.57 14.02 -0.73
N THR A 23 10.76 12.97 -0.60
CA THR A 23 9.30 13.11 -0.51
C THR A 23 8.87 13.85 0.74
N PHE A 24 9.49 13.56 1.90
CA PHE A 24 9.23 14.28 3.15
C PHE A 24 9.57 15.77 3.04
N ILE A 25 10.74 16.10 2.49
CA ILE A 25 11.16 17.50 2.28
C ILE A 25 10.20 18.19 1.30
N ALA A 26 9.87 17.55 0.18
CA ALA A 26 8.97 18.11 -0.82
C ALA A 26 7.57 18.38 -0.23
N LEU A 27 7.01 17.44 0.54
CA LEU A 27 5.67 17.59 1.15
C LEU A 27 5.61 18.69 2.23
N ARG A 28 6.75 19.18 2.73
CA ARG A 28 6.80 20.35 3.61
C ARG A 28 6.47 21.65 2.87
N PHE A 29 6.77 21.72 1.58
CA PHE A 29 6.57 22.90 0.74
C PHE A 29 5.41 22.73 -0.25
N LEU A 30 5.14 21.50 -0.67
CA LEU A 30 4.14 21.15 -1.67
C LEU A 30 3.07 20.27 -1.05
N GLN A 31 1.86 20.81 -0.90
CA GLN A 31 0.71 19.98 -0.54
C GLN A 31 0.29 19.12 -1.73
N ALA A 32 0.08 17.83 -1.46
CA ALA A 32 -0.40 16.90 -2.47
C ALA A 32 -1.79 17.35 -2.95
N PRO A 33 -2.00 17.47 -4.28
CA PRO A 33 -3.13 18.16 -4.90
C PRO A 33 -4.37 17.27 -4.98
N TYR A 34 -4.81 16.69 -3.86
CA TYR A 34 -6.02 15.89 -3.82
C TYR A 34 -6.86 16.22 -2.57
N GLY A 35 -8.16 15.91 -2.62
CA GLY A 35 -9.10 16.19 -1.53
C GLY A 35 -9.23 17.70 -1.26
N LYS A 36 -9.02 18.13 -0.01
CA LYS A 36 -9.17 19.52 0.44
C LYS A 36 -8.19 20.50 -0.25
N HIS A 37 -7.06 20.01 -0.76
CA HIS A 37 -6.01 20.82 -1.38
C HIS A 37 -5.96 20.65 -2.91
N ASN A 38 -7.09 20.27 -3.52
CA ASN A 38 -7.15 20.12 -4.97
C ASN A 38 -6.81 21.45 -5.68
N ARG A 39 -5.86 21.41 -6.62
CA ARG A 39 -5.45 22.56 -7.43
C ARG A 39 -5.32 22.15 -8.90
N PRO A 40 -5.71 23.02 -9.85
CA PRO A 40 -5.51 22.76 -11.27
C PRO A 40 -4.02 22.67 -11.62
N GLY A 41 -3.68 21.99 -12.72
CA GLY A 41 -2.30 21.88 -13.21
C GLY A 41 -1.61 20.53 -12.99
N TRP A 42 -2.30 19.53 -12.43
CA TRP A 42 -1.75 18.17 -12.21
C TRP A 42 -2.19 17.12 -13.24
N GLY A 43 -2.67 17.59 -14.40
CA GLY A 43 -3.12 16.75 -15.51
C GLY A 43 -4.59 16.33 -15.42
N PRO A 44 -4.99 15.29 -16.17
CA PRO A 44 -6.36 14.80 -16.16
C PRO A 44 -6.73 14.25 -14.78
N THR A 45 -8.02 14.32 -14.48
CA THR A 45 -8.56 13.89 -13.19
C THR A 45 -9.57 12.75 -13.37
N MET A 46 -9.64 11.84 -12.41
CA MET A 46 -10.61 10.74 -12.38
C MET A 46 -11.49 10.78 -11.11
N SER A 47 -12.50 9.92 -11.03
CA SER A 47 -13.36 9.86 -9.84
C SER A 47 -12.55 9.39 -8.61
N PRO A 48 -12.65 10.06 -7.45
CA PRO A 48 -11.87 9.70 -6.27
C PRO A 48 -12.01 8.24 -5.81
N PRO A 49 -13.22 7.62 -5.80
CA PRO A 49 -13.34 6.19 -5.45
C PRO A 49 -12.56 5.28 -6.39
N LEU A 50 -12.58 5.56 -7.70
CA LEU A 50 -11.86 4.77 -8.70
C LEU A 50 -10.35 4.95 -8.56
N ALA A 51 -9.88 6.19 -8.33
CA ALA A 51 -8.47 6.46 -8.08
C ALA A 51 -7.96 5.67 -6.87
N TRP A 52 -8.74 5.63 -5.81
CA TRP A 52 -8.39 4.94 -4.56
C TRP A 52 -8.34 3.43 -4.74
N ILE A 53 -9.33 2.83 -5.42
CA ILE A 53 -9.29 1.41 -5.77
C ILE A 53 -8.05 1.13 -6.62
N LEU A 54 -7.82 1.93 -7.66
CA LEU A 54 -6.70 1.72 -8.58
C LEU A 54 -5.38 1.73 -7.83
N MET A 55 -5.08 2.78 -7.07
CA MET A 55 -3.78 2.92 -6.45
C MET A 55 -3.53 1.96 -5.27
N GLU A 56 -4.56 1.53 -4.54
CA GLU A 56 -4.41 0.62 -3.40
C GLU A 56 -4.55 -0.85 -3.79
N SER A 57 -5.23 -1.17 -4.89
CA SER A 57 -5.42 -2.56 -5.33
C SER A 57 -4.14 -3.39 -5.47
N PRO A 58 -2.98 -2.85 -5.94
CA PRO A 58 -1.75 -3.63 -6.09
C PRO A 58 -1.35 -4.36 -4.83
N THR A 59 -1.55 -3.75 -3.66
CA THR A 59 -1.13 -4.35 -2.40
C THR A 59 -1.92 -5.58 -2.04
N LEU A 60 -3.17 -5.70 -2.48
CA LEU A 60 -3.99 -6.88 -2.25
C LEU A 60 -3.63 -8.00 -3.23
N TRP A 61 -3.86 -7.77 -4.52
CA TRP A 61 -3.75 -8.86 -5.49
C TRP A 61 -2.31 -9.31 -5.68
N LEU A 62 -1.32 -8.40 -5.59
CA LEU A 62 0.09 -8.79 -5.74
C LEU A 62 0.58 -9.59 -4.52
N THR A 63 0.15 -9.19 -3.31
CA THR A 63 0.50 -9.95 -2.10
C THR A 63 -0.13 -11.34 -2.12
N LEU A 64 -1.40 -11.46 -2.51
CA LEU A 64 -2.08 -12.75 -2.66
C LEU A 64 -1.45 -13.64 -3.73
N LEU A 65 -0.94 -13.04 -4.81
CA LEU A 65 -0.25 -13.77 -5.87
C LEU A 65 1.15 -14.22 -5.43
N LEU A 66 1.95 -13.35 -4.80
CA LEU A 66 3.35 -13.61 -4.47
C LEU A 66 3.56 -14.41 -3.20
N PHE A 67 2.68 -14.27 -2.21
CA PHE A 67 2.83 -14.91 -0.90
C PHE A 67 2.93 -16.44 -0.98
N PRO A 68 2.08 -17.16 -1.76
CA PRO A 68 2.15 -18.62 -1.87
C PRO A 68 3.47 -19.16 -2.44
N PHE A 69 4.16 -18.39 -3.29
CA PHE A 69 5.44 -18.78 -3.91
C PHE A 69 6.65 -18.64 -2.98
N GLY A 70 6.46 -18.20 -1.73
CA GLY A 70 7.52 -18.14 -0.74
C GLY A 70 7.78 -19.49 -0.07
N SER A 71 9.03 -19.77 0.28
CA SER A 71 9.42 -21.00 1.01
C SER A 71 8.74 -21.14 2.39
N HIS A 72 8.37 -20.03 3.02
CA HIS A 72 7.72 -19.98 4.33
C HIS A 72 6.22 -19.66 4.25
N SER A 73 5.60 -19.79 3.07
CA SER A 73 4.17 -19.46 2.86
C SER A 73 3.23 -20.32 3.71
N SER A 74 3.62 -21.58 3.99
CA SER A 74 2.86 -22.49 4.85
C SER A 74 3.17 -22.34 6.36
N ASN A 75 4.15 -21.51 6.73
CA ASN A 75 4.51 -21.34 8.13
C ASN A 75 3.43 -20.50 8.86
N PRO A 76 2.87 -20.98 9.98
CA PRO A 76 1.83 -20.25 10.70
C PRO A 76 2.29 -18.84 11.10
N LYS A 77 3.55 -18.65 11.52
CA LYS A 77 4.08 -17.34 11.91
C LYS A 77 4.04 -16.33 10.75
N SER A 78 4.31 -16.78 9.52
CA SER A 78 4.25 -15.97 8.31
C SER A 78 2.81 -15.54 7.99
N ILE A 79 1.87 -16.48 8.08
CA ILE A 79 0.43 -16.24 7.86
C ILE A 79 -0.13 -15.24 8.89
N PHE A 80 0.20 -15.41 10.17
CA PHE A 80 -0.21 -14.47 11.22
C PHE A 80 0.36 -13.07 11.00
N LEU A 81 1.59 -12.96 10.48
CA LEU A 81 2.24 -11.67 10.24
C LEU A 81 1.67 -10.94 9.02
N ILE A 82 1.32 -11.65 7.93
CA ILE A 82 0.73 -11.03 6.74
C ILE A 82 -0.78 -10.74 6.88
N SER A 83 -1.48 -11.41 7.81
CA SER A 83 -2.92 -11.28 7.97
C SER A 83 -3.40 -9.86 8.32
N PRO A 84 -2.82 -9.13 9.30
CA PRO A 84 -3.20 -7.75 9.58
C PRO A 84 -2.97 -6.82 8.37
N PHE A 85 -1.89 -7.05 7.63
CA PHE A 85 -1.58 -6.31 6.40
C PHE A 85 -2.68 -6.51 5.34
N LEU A 86 -3.06 -7.77 5.07
CA LEU A 86 -4.15 -8.07 4.13
C LEU A 86 -5.49 -7.51 4.60
N PHE A 87 -5.80 -7.60 5.90
CA PHE A 87 -7.04 -7.06 6.46
C PHE A 87 -7.12 -5.53 6.30
N HIS A 88 -6.04 -4.83 6.65
CA HIS A 88 -5.95 -3.38 6.47
C HIS A 88 -6.15 -2.97 5.01
N TYR A 89 -5.44 -3.60 4.08
CA TYR A 89 -5.55 -3.26 2.67
C TYR A 89 -6.88 -3.71 2.06
N PHE A 90 -7.53 -4.77 2.57
CA PHE A 90 -8.87 -5.15 2.15
C PHE A 90 -9.88 -4.07 2.50
N HIS A 91 -9.83 -3.57 3.74
CA HIS A 91 -10.65 -2.45 4.14
C HIS A 91 -10.36 -1.19 3.31
N ARG A 92 -9.08 -0.88 3.06
CA ARG A 92 -8.67 0.33 2.34
C ARG A 92 -9.01 0.31 0.84
N THR A 93 -8.91 -0.85 0.18
CA THR A 93 -9.18 -0.99 -1.25
C THR A 93 -10.65 -1.25 -1.55
N CYS A 94 -11.36 -2.02 -0.71
CA CYS A 94 -12.74 -2.40 -0.99
C CYS A 94 -13.74 -1.56 -0.18
N ILE A 95 -13.61 -1.51 1.14
CA ILE A 95 -14.62 -0.92 2.02
C ILE A 95 -14.59 0.61 1.97
N TYR A 96 -13.40 1.21 2.04
CA TYR A 96 -13.27 2.66 2.07
C TYR A 96 -13.75 3.34 0.78
N PRO A 97 -13.43 2.86 -0.44
CA PRO A 97 -13.90 3.52 -1.66
C PRO A 97 -15.41 3.37 -1.85
N LEU A 98 -16.00 2.24 -1.41
CA LEU A 98 -17.45 2.07 -1.38
C LEU A 98 -18.11 3.07 -0.43
N ARG A 99 -17.53 3.27 0.76
CA ARG A 99 -18.00 4.30 1.71
C ARG A 99 -17.89 5.71 1.12
N LEU A 100 -16.78 6.00 0.42
CA LEU A 100 -16.56 7.27 -0.25
C LEU A 100 -17.60 7.50 -1.37
N HIS A 101 -17.89 6.47 -2.16
CA HIS A 101 -18.92 6.52 -3.20
C HIS A 101 -20.32 6.77 -2.62
N ASN A 102 -20.70 6.02 -1.58
CA ASN A 102 -22.02 6.16 -0.95
C ASN A 102 -22.21 7.52 -0.28
N ASN A 103 -21.18 8.07 0.37
CA ASN A 103 -21.23 9.40 0.96
C ASN A 103 -21.39 10.51 -0.08
N ASN A 104 -20.86 10.32 -1.29
CA ASN A 104 -21.03 11.26 -2.40
C ASN A 104 -22.46 11.19 -2.99
N ASN A 105 -23.08 10.01 -2.99
CA ASN A 105 -24.45 9.83 -3.51
C ASN A 105 -25.55 10.28 -2.53
N ASN A 106 -25.39 10.03 -1.23
CA ASN A 106 -26.41 10.36 -0.21
C ASN A 106 -26.49 11.84 0.14
N ASN A 107 -25.39 12.57 -0.07
CA ASN A 107 -25.37 14.00 0.10
C ASN A 107 -25.74 14.66 -1.25
N ASN A 108 -27.00 15.10 -1.40
CA ASN A 108 -27.40 16.17 -2.34
C ASN A 108 -26.68 17.52 -2.06
N LYS A 109 -25.55 17.49 -1.34
CA LYS A 109 -24.62 18.58 -1.14
C LYS A 109 -23.65 18.58 -2.32
N SER A 110 -24.15 19.20 -3.38
CA SER A 110 -23.37 20.09 -4.24
C SER A 110 -22.13 19.49 -4.92
N LYS A 111 -22.24 19.43 -6.24
CA LYS A 111 -21.27 19.81 -7.30
C LYS A 111 -20.07 20.72 -6.95
N THR A 112 -19.78 21.10 -5.71
CA THR A 112 -18.66 21.94 -5.28
C THR A 112 -17.41 21.19 -4.84
N ASN A 113 -17.43 19.85 -4.69
CA ASN A 113 -16.23 19.03 -4.43
C ASN A 113 -15.92 18.05 -5.57
N ASN A 114 -16.25 18.41 -6.82
CA ASN A 114 -15.71 17.78 -8.03
C ASN A 114 -14.23 18.13 -8.25
N GLY A 115 -13.44 18.12 -7.18
CA GLY A 115 -12.00 18.04 -7.32
C GLY A 115 -11.65 16.63 -7.73
N GLY A 116 -11.67 16.36 -9.03
CA GLY A 116 -11.27 15.07 -9.54
C GLY A 116 -9.87 14.72 -9.04
N PHE A 117 -9.63 13.44 -8.77
CA PHE A 117 -8.35 12.98 -8.26
C PHE A 117 -7.33 12.98 -9.42
N PRO A 118 -6.17 13.65 -9.31
CA PRO A 118 -5.19 13.69 -10.39
C PRO A 118 -4.68 12.29 -10.73
N VAL A 119 -4.78 11.91 -12.00
CA VAL A 119 -4.35 10.59 -12.50
C VAL A 119 -2.85 10.38 -12.24
N SER A 120 -2.06 11.43 -12.38
CA SER A 120 -0.61 11.42 -12.11
C SER A 120 -0.29 10.97 -10.69
N VAL A 121 -1.01 11.50 -9.70
CA VAL A 121 -0.85 11.14 -8.29
C VAL A 121 -1.30 9.69 -8.05
N ALA A 122 -2.40 9.26 -8.66
CA ALA A 122 -2.90 7.89 -8.52
C ALA A 122 -1.91 6.88 -9.08
N MET A 123 -1.29 7.17 -10.23
CA MET A 123 -0.28 6.33 -10.86
C MET A 123 1.01 6.26 -10.03
N MET A 124 1.44 7.38 -9.44
CA MET A 124 2.61 7.36 -8.56
C MET A 124 2.35 6.53 -7.30
N ALA A 125 1.15 6.66 -6.71
CA ALA A 125 0.72 5.83 -5.59
C ALA A 125 0.59 4.35 -5.98
N PHE A 126 0.10 4.04 -7.18
CA PHE A 126 0.03 2.68 -7.72
C PHE A 126 1.42 2.04 -7.79
N VAL A 127 2.40 2.72 -8.38
CA VAL A 127 3.78 2.21 -8.52
C VAL A 127 4.43 2.02 -7.15
N PHE A 128 4.24 2.98 -6.24
CA PHE A 128 4.73 2.86 -4.87
C PHE A 128 4.12 1.64 -4.17
N ASN A 129 2.80 1.46 -4.24
CA ASN A 129 2.10 0.35 -3.63
C ASN A 129 2.49 -0.99 -4.27
N LEU A 130 2.74 -1.03 -5.58
CA LEU A 130 3.24 -2.22 -6.26
C LEU A 130 4.61 -2.66 -5.72
N LEU A 131 5.55 -1.71 -5.60
CA LEU A 131 6.88 -1.97 -5.04
C LEU A 131 6.81 -2.36 -3.56
N ASN A 132 6.02 -1.64 -2.77
CA ASN A 132 5.84 -1.94 -1.35
C ASN A 132 5.23 -3.33 -1.15
N ALA A 133 4.20 -3.68 -1.91
CA ALA A 133 3.58 -5.00 -1.85
C ALA A 133 4.54 -6.12 -2.21
N TYR A 134 5.36 -5.93 -3.26
CA TYR A 134 6.41 -6.88 -3.63
C TYR A 134 7.39 -7.09 -2.46
N VAL A 135 7.91 -6.01 -1.88
CA VAL A 135 8.88 -6.09 -0.77
C VAL A 135 8.24 -6.75 0.45
N GLN A 136 7.04 -6.35 0.87
CA GLN A 136 6.38 -6.94 2.04
C GLN A 136 6.07 -8.42 1.83
N ALA A 137 5.46 -8.78 0.70
CA ALA A 137 5.11 -10.16 0.40
C ALA A 137 6.36 -11.07 0.34
N ARG A 138 7.41 -10.67 -0.39
CA ARG A 138 8.65 -11.45 -0.51
C ARG A 138 9.42 -11.54 0.79
N TRP A 139 9.47 -10.46 1.59
CA TRP A 139 10.13 -10.50 2.89
C TRP A 139 9.47 -11.51 3.81
N VAL A 140 8.15 -11.45 3.95
CA VAL A 140 7.38 -12.29 4.87
C VAL A 140 7.36 -13.75 4.40
N SER A 141 7.23 -14.00 3.09
CA SER A 141 7.08 -15.35 2.55
C SER A 141 8.40 -16.07 2.22
N GLN A 142 9.48 -15.35 1.87
CA GLN A 142 10.74 -15.96 1.41
C GLN A 142 11.91 -15.69 2.37
N TYR A 143 12.16 -14.41 2.69
CA TYR A 143 13.44 -14.01 3.32
C TYR A 143 13.46 -14.09 4.84
N LYS A 144 12.30 -13.95 5.49
CA LYS A 144 12.22 -14.01 6.94
C LYS A 144 12.45 -15.45 7.42
N ASP A 145 13.48 -15.62 8.22
CA ASP A 145 13.69 -16.84 8.99
C ASP A 145 12.82 -16.80 10.26
N TYR A 146 12.03 -17.86 10.44
CA TYR A 146 11.11 -18.02 11.56
C TYR A 146 11.60 -19.08 12.55
N GLU A 147 12.65 -19.83 12.20
CA GLU A 147 13.25 -20.85 13.03
C GLU A 147 14.10 -20.16 14.13
N GLY A 148 14.04 -20.68 15.36
CA GLY A 148 14.80 -20.12 16.49
C GLY A 148 14.32 -18.78 17.07
N ASP A 149 13.37 -18.06 16.46
CA ASP A 149 12.83 -16.82 17.06
C ASP A 149 11.80 -17.10 18.16
N GLY A 150 12.30 -17.34 19.38
CA GLY A 150 11.48 -17.52 20.59
C GLY A 150 10.76 -16.26 21.07
N ARG A 151 11.15 -15.07 20.58
CA ARG A 151 10.50 -13.79 20.93
C ARG A 151 9.55 -13.28 19.85
N PHE A 152 9.34 -14.07 18.79
CA PHE A 152 8.45 -13.72 17.68
C PHE A 152 7.07 -13.29 18.17
N TRP A 153 6.43 -14.12 19.00
CA TRP A 153 5.06 -13.88 19.46
C TRP A 153 4.93 -12.63 20.32
N PHE A 154 5.90 -12.38 21.20
CA PHE A 154 5.93 -11.16 22.00
C PHE A 154 5.99 -9.90 21.11
N ARG A 155 6.92 -9.88 20.14
CA ARG A 155 7.05 -8.78 19.18
C ARG A 155 5.81 -8.62 18.31
N PHE A 156 5.20 -9.73 17.91
CA PHE A 156 3.98 -9.73 17.11
C PHE A 156 2.81 -9.11 17.87
N PHE A 157 2.55 -9.51 19.12
CA PHE A 157 1.45 -8.95 19.90
C PHE A 157 1.67 -7.48 20.25
N VAL A 158 2.89 -7.09 20.62
CA VAL A 158 3.22 -5.67 20.83
C VAL A 158 2.99 -4.86 19.55
N GLY A 159 3.42 -5.39 18.40
CA GLY A 159 3.16 -4.78 17.10
C GLY A 159 1.67 -4.68 16.77
N LEU A 160 0.88 -5.72 17.09
CA LEU A 160 -0.57 -5.75 16.86
C LEU A 160 -1.30 -4.70 17.70
N VAL A 161 -0.88 -4.46 18.94
CA VAL A 161 -1.48 -3.39 19.79
C VAL A 161 -1.24 -2.00 19.20
N VAL A 162 -0.11 -1.80 18.51
CA VAL A 162 0.23 -0.52 17.86
C VAL A 162 -0.46 -0.38 16.50
N PHE A 163 -0.73 -1.50 15.82
CA PHE A 163 -1.33 -1.57 14.49
C PHE A 163 -2.84 -1.31 14.49
#